data_AF-A0A9P0DZW6-F1
#
_entry.id   AF-A0A9P0DZW6-F1
#
_cell.length_a   1.000
_cell.length_b   1.000
_cell.length_c   1.000
_cell.angle_alpha   90.00
_cell.angle_beta   90.00
_cell.angle_gamma   90.00
#
_symmetry.space_group_name_H-M   'P 1'
#
loop_
_entity.id
_entity.type
_entity.pdbx_description
1 polymer ?
#
loop_
_entity_poly.entity_id
_entity_poly.type
_entity_poly.pdbx_seq_one_letter_code
_entity_poly.pdbx_strand_id
1 'polypeptide(L)'
;GYPLLCPKQHIVRDEGEDQAEVEEAVTKIQAVFRGHRVRKQMASGEPTKQQLEAEFSADDKEMVHAATKIQATFRGHMSRKKDDEVPKPEDGEEELDIDLSDPDLNKAATKIQASFRGHRVRKDEPKPQ
;
A
#
# COMPACT_ATOMS: atom_id res chain seq x y z
N GLY A 1 60.34 47.75 19.07
CA GLY A 1 59.04 47.74 18.37
C GLY A 1 58.31 46.49 18.80
N TYR A 2 57.12 46.66 19.38
CA TYR A 2 56.35 45.59 20.01
C TYR A 2 55.97 44.48 18.99
N PRO A 3 56.19 43.19 19.30
CA PRO A 3 55.64 42.12 18.49
C PRO A 3 54.13 42.06 18.71
N LEU A 4 53.37 42.23 17.63
CA LEU A 4 51.92 42.06 17.59
C LEU A 4 51.59 40.59 17.89
N LEU A 5 51.18 40.29 19.12
CA LEU A 5 50.56 39.02 19.46
C LEU A 5 49.15 39.01 18.85
N CYS A 6 48.97 38.30 17.73
CA CYS A 6 47.65 37.95 17.24
C CYS A 6 46.98 37.03 18.29
N PRO A 7 45.78 37.34 18.78
CA PRO A 7 45.06 36.42 19.64
C PRO A 7 44.72 35.18 18.81
N LYS A 8 45.21 34.02 19.22
CA LYS A 8 44.75 32.74 18.67
C LYS A 8 43.25 32.68 18.89
N GLN A 9 42.46 32.80 17.82
CA GLN A 9 41.09 32.32 17.87
C GLN A 9 41.16 30.86 18.31
N HIS A 10 40.68 30.60 19.53
CA HIS A 10 40.35 29.24 19.93
C HIS A 10 39.14 28.88 19.05
N ILE A 11 39.41 28.22 17.93
CA ILE A 11 38.37 27.52 17.18
C ILE A 11 37.97 26.38 18.09
N VAL A 12 36.89 26.60 18.86
CA VAL A 12 36.22 25.53 19.58
C VAL A 12 35.62 24.68 18.47
N ARG A 13 36.30 23.57 18.14
CA ARG A 13 35.79 22.60 17.19
C ARG A 13 34.65 21.91 17.91
N ASP A 14 33.44 22.15 17.45
CA ASP A 14 32.23 21.50 17.98
C ASP A 14 32.21 20.05 17.47
N GLU A 15 32.99 19.18 18.09
CA GLU A 15 33.23 17.80 17.65
C GLU A 15 32.03 16.85 17.90
N GLY A 16 30.89 17.38 18.35
CA GLY A 16 29.71 16.61 18.74
C GLY A 16 28.63 16.53 17.66
N GLU A 17 28.36 17.63 16.94
CA GLU A 17 27.31 17.68 15.92
C GLU A 17 27.75 17.01 14.60
N ASP A 18 29.04 17.09 14.26
CA ASP A 18 29.61 16.52 13.04
C ASP A 18 29.58 14.98 13.02
N GLN A 19 29.71 14.33 14.18
CA GLN A 19 29.85 12.87 14.24
C GLN A 19 28.55 12.16 13.88
N ALA A 20 27.41 12.64 14.39
CA ALA A 20 26.09 12.06 14.11
C ALA A 20 25.68 12.26 12.65
N GLU A 21 25.94 13.44 12.07
CA GLU A 21 25.68 13.71 10.65
C GLU A 21 26.57 12.84 9.74
N VAL A 22 27.85 12.67 10.10
CA VAL A 22 28.77 11.78 9.38
C VAL A 22 28.31 10.33 9.46
N GLU A 23 27.88 9.84 10.62
CA GLU A 23 27.33 8.48 10.77
C GLU A 23 26.05 8.27 9.96
N GLU A 24 25.16 9.26 9.93
CA GLU A 24 23.96 9.25 9.09
C GLU A 24 24.33 9.20 7.60
N ALA A 25 25.28 10.04 7.17
CA ALA A 25 25.77 10.08 5.79
C ALA A 25 26.43 8.75 5.37
N VAL A 26 27.25 8.16 6.25
CA VAL A 26 27.86 6.84 6.03
C VAL A 26 26.77 5.78 5.87
N THR A 27 25.77 5.78 6.75
CA THR A 27 24.64 4.84 6.69
C THR A 27 23.87 4.99 5.37
N LYS A 28 23.62 6.22 4.91
CA LYS A 28 22.98 6.50 3.61
C LYS A 28 23.82 5.96 2.45
N ILE A 29 25.12 6.23 2.44
CA ILE A 29 26.04 5.75 1.39
C ILE A 29 26.06 4.21 1.35
N GLN A 30 26.16 3.56 2.51
CA GLN A 30 26.14 2.11 2.62
C GLN A 30 24.81 1.51 2.12
N ALA A 31 23.68 2.10 2.53
CA ALA A 31 22.35 1.67 2.08
C ALA A 31 22.19 1.80 0.56
N VAL A 32 22.61 2.94 -0.01
CA VAL A 32 22.57 3.20 -1.45
C VAL A 32 23.46 2.21 -2.19
N PHE A 33 24.68 1.98 -1.74
CA PHE A 33 25.62 1.05 -2.38
C PHE A 33 25.14 -0.40 -2.32
N ARG A 34 24.63 -0.84 -1.16
CA ARG A 34 24.03 -2.18 -1.02
C ARG A 34 22.88 -2.35 -2.02
N GLY A 35 22.00 -1.35 -2.12
CA GLY A 35 20.92 -1.34 -3.11
C GLY A 35 21.42 -1.33 -4.55
N HIS A 36 22.42 -0.51 -4.87
CA HIS A 36 23.02 -0.44 -6.20
C HIS A 36 23.64 -1.77 -6.60
N ARG A 37 24.34 -2.44 -5.69
CA ARG A 37 24.96 -3.75 -5.94
C ARG A 37 23.93 -4.81 -6.28
N VAL A 38 22.83 -4.89 -5.52
CA VAL A 38 21.72 -5.81 -5.81
C VAL A 38 21.06 -5.45 -7.14
N ARG A 39 20.72 -4.17 -7.37
CA ARG A 39 20.11 -3.73 -8.64
C ARG A 39 21.00 -4.03 -9.84
N LYS A 40 22.31 -3.84 -9.73
CA LYS A 40 23.28 -4.14 -10.79
C LYS A 40 23.40 -5.63 -11.09
N GLN A 41 23.35 -6.48 -10.04
CA GLN A 41 23.29 -7.93 -10.21
C GLN A 41 21.99 -8.40 -10.89
N MET A 42 20.86 -7.75 -10.60
CA MET A 42 19.58 -8.05 -11.26
C MET A 42 19.53 -7.50 -12.71
N ALA A 43 20.13 -6.33 -12.95
CA ALA A 43 20.15 -5.71 -14.28
C ALA A 43 20.99 -6.48 -15.30
N SER A 44 22.02 -7.25 -14.88
CA SER A 44 22.84 -8.05 -15.81
C SER A 44 22.11 -9.22 -16.46
N GLY A 45 20.87 -9.53 -16.06
CA GLY A 45 20.04 -10.56 -16.66
C GLY A 45 18.66 -10.06 -17.06
N GLU A 46 18.48 -8.74 -17.17
CA GLU A 46 17.18 -8.17 -17.50
C GLU A 46 16.85 -8.49 -18.96
N PRO A 47 15.74 -9.20 -19.24
CA PRO A 47 15.34 -9.52 -20.59
C PRO A 47 15.10 -8.23 -21.37
N THR A 48 15.50 -8.22 -22.64
CA THR A 48 15.27 -7.05 -23.48
C THR A 48 13.77 -6.82 -23.65
N LYS A 49 13.36 -5.57 -23.88
CA LYS A 49 11.96 -5.24 -24.15
C LYS A 49 11.34 -6.12 -25.24
N GLN A 50 12.11 -6.44 -26.28
CA GLN A 50 11.69 -7.31 -27.38
C GLN A 50 11.49 -8.77 -26.94
N GLN A 51 12.35 -9.29 -26.05
CA GLN A 51 12.19 -10.64 -25.48
C GLN A 51 10.94 -10.72 -24.61
N LEU A 52 10.68 -9.69 -23.80
CA LEU A 52 9.46 -9.58 -23.01
C LEU A 52 8.21 -9.44 -23.88
N GLU A 53 8.24 -8.65 -24.96
CA GLU A 53 7.10 -8.54 -25.88
C GLU A 53 6.83 -9.84 -26.64
N ALA A 54 7.87 -10.63 -26.94
CA ALA A 54 7.72 -11.94 -27.56
C ALA A 54 7.13 -12.98 -26.60
N GLU A 55 7.54 -12.97 -25.33
CA GLU A 55 7.02 -13.87 -24.29
C GLU A 55 5.63 -13.43 -23.80
N PHE A 56 5.39 -12.13 -23.73
CA PHE A 56 4.15 -11.50 -23.27
C PHE A 56 3.48 -10.67 -24.38
N SER A 57 3.14 -11.32 -25.50
CA SER A 57 2.41 -10.67 -26.60
C SER A 57 1.02 -10.15 -26.19
N ALA A 58 0.73 -8.90 -26.55
CA ALA A 58 -0.60 -8.31 -26.35
C ALA A 58 -1.71 -8.98 -27.17
N ASP A 59 -1.36 -9.78 -28.17
CA ASP A 59 -2.33 -10.51 -29.00
C ASP A 59 -2.82 -11.81 -28.33
N ASP A 60 -2.11 -12.30 -27.30
CA ASP A 60 -2.55 -13.44 -26.52
C ASP A 60 -3.70 -13.06 -25.57
N LYS A 61 -4.92 -13.42 -25.96
CA LYS A 61 -6.14 -13.12 -25.22
C LYS A 61 -6.17 -13.75 -23.83
N GLU A 62 -5.63 -14.94 -23.65
CA GLU A 62 -5.66 -15.63 -22.35
C GLU A 62 -4.77 -14.90 -21.35
N MET A 63 -3.57 -14.53 -21.81
CA MET A 63 -2.62 -13.79 -21.00
C MET A 63 -3.11 -12.37 -20.68
N VAL A 64 -3.68 -11.65 -21.65
CA VAL A 64 -4.29 -10.33 -21.40
C VAL A 64 -5.43 -10.44 -20.39
N HIS A 65 -6.27 -11.47 -20.48
CA HIS A 65 -7.34 -11.70 -19.52
C HIS A 65 -6.79 -11.99 -18.11
N ALA A 66 -5.76 -12.82 -18.00
CA ALA A 66 -5.10 -13.11 -16.72
C ALA A 66 -4.49 -11.84 -16.10
N ALA A 67 -3.74 -11.06 -16.89
CA ALA A 67 -3.14 -9.80 -16.45
C ALA A 67 -4.22 -8.81 -15.97
N THR A 68 -5.30 -8.66 -16.75
CA THR A 68 -6.44 -7.80 -16.41
C THR A 68 -7.09 -8.22 -15.10
N LYS A 69 -7.27 -9.54 -14.88
CA LYS A 69 -7.84 -10.07 -13.63
C LYS A 69 -6.96 -9.73 -12.43
N ILE A 70 -5.64 -9.93 -12.54
CA ILE A 70 -4.69 -9.59 -11.46
C ILE A 70 -4.76 -8.09 -11.15
N GLN A 71 -4.67 -7.23 -12.17
CA GLN A 71 -4.74 -5.77 -12.02
C GLN A 71 -6.06 -5.32 -11.37
N ALA A 72 -7.19 -5.88 -11.81
CA ALA A 72 -8.50 -5.55 -11.26
C ALA A 72 -8.63 -5.95 -9.79
N THR A 73 -8.15 -7.15 -9.41
CA THR A 73 -8.17 -7.60 -8.01
C THR A 73 -7.32 -6.73 -7.11
N PHE A 74 -6.10 -6.38 -7.55
CA PHE A 74 -5.18 -5.53 -6.80
C PHE A 74 -5.72 -4.12 -6.61
N ARG A 75 -6.23 -3.49 -7.68
CA ARG A 75 -6.87 -2.17 -7.59
C ARG A 75 -8.02 -2.19 -6.59
N GLY A 76 -8.87 -3.23 -6.65
CA GLY A 76 -9.96 -3.41 -5.68
C GLY A 76 -9.45 -3.62 -4.24
N HIS A 77 -8.37 -4.39 -4.05
CA HIS A 77 -7.77 -4.58 -2.73
C HIS A 77 -7.23 -3.27 -2.16
N MET A 78 -6.58 -2.44 -2.99
CA MET A 78 -6.07 -1.13 -2.58
C MET A 78 -7.19 -0.14 -2.24
N SER A 79 -8.33 -0.19 -2.92
CA SER A 79 -9.51 0.60 -2.53
C SER A 79 -10.03 0.17 -1.17
N ARG A 80 -10.29 -1.14 -0.98
CA ARG A 80 -10.83 -1.67 0.28
C ARG A 80 -9.92 -1.45 1.47
N LYS A 81 -8.60 -1.63 1.29
CA LYS A 81 -7.61 -1.40 2.35
C LYS A 81 -7.56 0.06 2.80
N LYS A 82 -7.85 1.01 1.92
CA LYS A 82 -7.97 2.43 2.30
C LYS A 82 -9.25 2.69 3.08
N ASP A 83 -10.32 1.97 2.77
CA ASP A 83 -11.58 2.07 3.51
C ASP A 83 -11.49 1.38 4.89
N ASP A 84 -10.64 0.36 5.05
CA ASP A 84 -10.34 -0.25 6.36
C ASP A 84 -9.58 0.69 7.33
N GLU A 85 -9.01 1.80 6.83
CA GLU A 85 -8.46 2.88 7.67
C GLU A 85 -9.52 3.93 8.06
N VAL A 86 -10.76 3.83 7.54
CA VAL A 86 -11.89 4.53 8.13
C VAL A 86 -12.10 3.89 9.51
N PRO A 87 -12.13 4.68 10.61
CA PRO A 87 -12.40 4.12 11.91
C PRO A 87 -13.67 3.29 11.81
N LYS A 88 -13.58 2.00 12.18
CA LYS A 88 -14.77 1.22 12.51
C LYS A 88 -15.65 2.14 13.34
N PRO A 89 -16.94 2.31 13.02
CA PRO A 89 -17.83 2.97 13.95
C PRO A 89 -17.57 2.28 15.28
N GLU A 90 -17.13 3.07 16.25
CA GLU A 90 -16.84 2.57 17.57
C GLU A 90 -18.10 1.80 17.97
N ASP A 91 -17.97 0.62 18.58
CA ASP A 91 -19.09 -0.05 19.26
C ASP A 91 -19.55 0.77 20.48
N GLY A 92 -19.54 2.10 20.36
CA GLY A 92 -20.33 3.00 21.16
C GLY A 92 -21.77 2.70 20.80
N GLU A 93 -22.53 2.38 21.83
CA GLU A 93 -23.97 2.33 21.84
C GLU A 93 -24.48 3.76 21.56
N GLU A 94 -24.26 4.27 20.34
CA GLU A 94 -25.07 5.34 19.81
C GLU A 94 -26.47 4.74 19.77
N GLU A 95 -27.30 5.10 20.75
CA GLU A 95 -28.74 4.90 20.70
C GLU A 95 -29.24 5.62 19.44
N LEU A 96 -29.15 4.93 18.31
CA LEU A 96 -29.85 5.30 17.11
C LEU A 96 -31.34 5.21 17.48
N ASP A 97 -31.99 6.37 17.54
CA ASP A 97 -33.43 6.48 17.74
C ASP A 97 -34.13 5.96 16.47
N ILE A 98 -34.21 4.62 16.37
CA ILE A 98 -34.79 3.92 15.23
C ILE A 98 -36.30 3.90 15.43
N ASP A 99 -37.01 4.73 14.67
CA ASP A 99 -38.46 4.67 14.59
C ASP A 99 -38.91 3.38 13.89
N LEU A 100 -39.31 2.38 14.69
CA LEU A 100 -39.85 1.11 14.19
C LEU A 100 -41.17 1.27 13.42
N SER A 101 -41.83 2.43 13.52
CA SER A 101 -43.04 2.75 12.77
C SER A 101 -42.78 3.38 11.41
N ASP A 102 -41.53 3.77 11.11
CA ASP A 102 -41.16 4.35 9.82
C ASP A 102 -41.45 3.35 8.68
N PRO A 103 -42.36 3.69 7.74
CA PRO A 103 -42.68 2.84 6.60
C PRO A 103 -41.46 2.54 5.72
N ASP A 104 -40.50 3.45 5.60
CA ASP A 104 -39.34 3.30 4.73
C ASP A 104 -38.28 2.41 5.35
N LEU A 105 -38.06 2.49 6.68
CA LEU A 105 -37.24 1.51 7.41
C LEU A 105 -37.84 0.09 7.32
N ASN A 106 -39.15 -0.04 7.50
CA ASN A 106 -39.84 -1.33 7.38
C ASN A 106 -39.74 -1.93 5.98
N LYS A 107 -39.88 -1.11 4.93
CA LYS A 107 -39.66 -1.53 3.53
C LYS A 107 -38.22 -2.01 3.31
N ALA A 108 -37.24 -1.26 3.82
CA ALA A 108 -35.82 -1.62 3.68
C ALA A 108 -35.50 -2.93 4.40
N ALA A 109 -35.94 -3.09 5.65
CA ALA A 109 -35.78 -4.30 6.45
C ALA A 109 -36.40 -5.51 5.74
N THR A 110 -37.65 -5.37 5.25
CA THR A 110 -38.34 -6.43 4.50
C THR A 110 -37.56 -6.85 3.26
N LYS A 111 -36.98 -5.88 2.53
CA LYS A 111 -36.15 -6.15 1.34
C LYS A 111 -34.87 -6.91 1.69
N ILE A 112 -34.19 -6.55 2.77
CA ILE A 112 -32.99 -7.25 3.26
C ILE A 112 -33.33 -8.67 3.66
N GLN A 113 -34.40 -8.86 4.44
CA GLN A 113 -34.88 -10.18 4.87
C GLN A 113 -35.24 -11.09 3.70
N ALA A 114 -36.01 -10.57 2.73
CA ALA A 114 -36.40 -11.32 1.54
C ALA A 114 -35.17 -11.73 0.70
N SER A 115 -34.23 -10.80 0.50
CA SER A 115 -32.97 -11.06 -0.21
C SER A 115 -32.15 -12.15 0.49
N PHE A 116 -32.01 -12.07 1.81
CA PHE A 116 -31.26 -13.04 2.61
C PHE A 116 -31.90 -14.43 2.58
N ARG A 117 -33.23 -14.51 2.72
CA ARG A 117 -33.97 -15.77 2.58
C ARG A 117 -33.72 -16.40 1.21
N GLY A 118 -33.79 -15.62 0.14
CA GLY A 118 -33.49 -16.09 -1.22
C GLY A 118 -32.02 -16.48 -1.41
N HIS A 119 -31.07 -15.82 -0.73
CA HIS A 119 -29.66 -16.20 -0.77
C HIS A 119 -29.41 -17.56 -0.09
N ARG A 120 -30.05 -17.82 1.06
CA ARG A 120 -29.92 -19.11 1.76
C ARG A 120 -30.37 -20.27 0.90
N VAL A 121 -31.56 -20.17 0.29
CA VAL A 121 -32.09 -21.21 -0.60
C VAL A 121 -31.13 -21.50 -1.75
N ARG A 122 -30.61 -20.47 -2.43
CA ARG A 122 -29.66 -20.64 -3.55
C ARG A 122 -28.29 -21.19 -3.15
N LYS A 123 -27.91 -21.05 -1.88
CA LYS A 123 -26.65 -21.59 -1.34
C LYS A 123 -26.82 -23.04 -0.88
N ASP A 124 -28.00 -23.38 -0.37
CA ASP A 124 -28.34 -24.70 0.16
C ASP A 124 -28.83 -25.67 -0.93
N GLU A 125 -29.26 -25.18 -2.09
CA GLU A 125 -29.58 -26.02 -3.25
C GLU A 125 -28.32 -26.69 -3.82
N PRO A 126 -28.27 -28.04 -3.91
CA PRO A 126 -27.17 -28.73 -4.59
C PRO A 126 -27.22 -28.36 -6.07
N LYS A 127 -26.07 -27.95 -6.64
CA LYS A 127 -25.95 -27.72 -8.08
C LYS A 127 -26.42 -28.99 -8.82
N PRO A 128 -27.31 -28.87 -9.82
CA PRO A 128 -27.58 -30.01 -10.70
C PRO A 128 -26.26 -30.42 -11.37
N GLN A 129 -25.94 -31.71 -11.25
CA GLN A 129 -24.77 -32.34 -11.90
C GLN A 129 -24.95 -32.40 -13.41
#